data_AF-A0A7W4ZY11-F1
#
_entry.id   AF-A0A7W4ZY11-F1
#
_cell.length_a   1.000
_cell.length_b   1.000
_cell.length_c   1.000
_cell.angle_alpha   90.00
_cell.angle_beta   90.00
_cell.angle_gamma   90.00
#
_symmetry.space_group_name_H-M   'P 1'
#
loop_
_entity.id
_entity.type
_entity.pdbx_description
1 polymer ?
#
loop_
_entity_poly.entity_id
_entity_poly.type
_entity_poly.pdbx_seq_one_letter_code
_entity_poly.pdbx_strand_id
1 'polypeptide(L)'
;MLLPAKAEVARQLRRYRAWERVMLAAPNDRTVRTTFEDSGYTLCVLMGKRCAREAADAAERYLRTNQITYLQEQQVTCRQEQQVTRLQEKNERPRPATAVRRRPPTAERRYPAGR
;
A
#
# COMPACT_ATOMS: atom_id res chain seq x y z
N MET A 1 -3.23 -21.55 -18.80
CA MET A 1 -2.05 -22.01 -18.05
C MET A 1 -2.02 -21.28 -16.72
N LEU A 2 -2.07 -22.01 -15.59
CA LEU A 2 -2.01 -21.43 -14.25
C LEU A 2 -0.61 -20.86 -14.03
N LEU A 3 -0.48 -19.53 -14.05
CA LEU A 3 0.73 -18.86 -13.61
C LEU A 3 1.06 -19.34 -12.18
N PRO A 4 2.32 -19.66 -11.86
CA PRO A 4 2.68 -20.07 -10.52
C PRO A 4 2.25 -18.99 -9.52
N ALA A 5 1.61 -19.40 -8.43
CA ALA A 5 1.16 -18.47 -7.41
C ALA A 5 2.35 -17.64 -6.92
N LYS A 6 2.22 -16.31 -6.91
CA LYS A 6 3.32 -15.39 -6.51
C LYS A 6 3.85 -15.69 -5.11
N ALA A 7 3.00 -16.14 -4.20
CA ALA A 7 3.38 -16.57 -2.87
C ALA A 7 4.38 -17.74 -2.90
N GLU A 8 4.20 -18.68 -3.84
CA GLU A 8 5.11 -19.80 -4.04
C GLU A 8 6.47 -19.31 -4.55
N VAL A 9 6.45 -18.47 -5.59
CA VAL A 9 7.68 -17.88 -6.15
C VAL A 9 8.46 -17.09 -5.08
N ALA A 10 7.76 -16.31 -4.25
CA ALA A 10 8.37 -15.56 -3.15
C ALA A 10 8.97 -16.47 -2.07
N ARG A 11 8.30 -17.58 -1.75
CA ARG A 11 8.82 -18.57 -0.79
C ARG A 11 10.07 -19.24 -1.31
N GLN A 12 10.06 -19.68 -2.57
CA GLN A 12 11.21 -20.34 -3.20
C GLN A 12 12.40 -19.39 -3.35
N LEU A 13 12.16 -18.13 -3.73
CA LEU A 13 13.22 -17.12 -3.80
C LEU A 13 13.90 -16.88 -2.45
N ARG A 14 13.12 -16.78 -1.35
CA ARG A 14 13.68 -16.65 0.01
C ARG A 14 14.50 -17.88 0.40
N ARG A 15 14.02 -19.08 0.07
CA ARG A 15 14.74 -20.35 0.33
C ARG A 15 16.07 -20.38 -0.44
N TYR A 16 16.06 -20.04 -1.72
CA TYR A 16 17.27 -19.96 -2.54
C TYR A 16 18.31 -18.99 -1.96
N ARG A 17 17.91 -17.76 -1.58
CA ARG A 17 18.82 -16.78 -0.97
C ARG A 17 19.35 -17.20 0.41
N ALA A 18 18.59 -18.00 1.17
CA ALA A 18 19.08 -18.58 2.40
C ALA A 18 20.19 -19.62 2.12
N TRP A 19 19.94 -20.53 1.17
CA TRP A 19 20.93 -21.53 0.78
C TRP A 19 22.15 -20.95 0.07
N GLU A 20 22.01 -19.84 -0.66
CA GLU A 20 23.13 -19.10 -1.24
C GLU A 20 24.11 -18.65 -0.14
N ARG A 21 23.59 -18.10 0.97
CA ARG A 21 24.42 -17.71 2.13
C ARG A 21 25.08 -18.90 2.81
N VAL A 22 24.35 -20.02 2.96
CA VAL A 22 24.91 -21.25 3.57
C VAL A 22 25.98 -21.86 2.66
N MET A 23 25.77 -21.89 1.34
CA MET A 23 26.73 -22.36 0.36
C MET A 23 28.02 -21.53 0.37
N LEU A 24 27.91 -20.20 0.52
CA LEU A 24 29.09 -19.34 0.69
C LEU A 24 29.84 -19.62 1.99
N ALA A 25 29.14 -20.00 3.08
CA ALA A 25 29.76 -20.32 4.36
C ALA A 25 30.38 -21.73 4.42
N ALA A 26 29.79 -22.70 3.72
CA ALA A 26 30.20 -24.11 3.75
C ALA A 26 30.23 -24.74 2.35
N PRO A 27 31.15 -24.31 1.46
CA PRO A 27 31.17 -24.76 0.06
C PRO A 27 31.54 -26.24 -0.12
N ASN A 28 32.20 -26.85 0.86
CA ASN A 28 32.60 -28.26 0.83
C ASN A 28 31.53 -29.22 1.37
N ASP A 29 30.43 -28.71 1.92
CA ASP A 29 29.33 -29.55 2.39
C ASP A 29 28.45 -29.95 1.20
N ARG A 30 28.48 -31.25 0.87
CA ARG A 30 27.71 -31.80 -0.25
C ARG A 30 26.21 -31.67 -0.05
N THR A 31 25.72 -31.73 1.19
CA THR A 31 24.28 -31.63 1.48
C THR A 31 23.77 -30.21 1.23
N VAL A 32 24.56 -29.20 1.60
CA VAL A 32 24.32 -27.79 1.30
C VAL A 32 24.28 -27.58 -0.21
N ARG A 33 25.27 -28.13 -0.92
CA ARG A 33 25.34 -28.01 -2.38
C ARG A 33 24.14 -28.65 -3.08
N THR A 34 23.77 -29.89 -2.72
CA THR A 34 22.60 -30.56 -3.30
C THR A 34 21.31 -29.80 -3.02
N THR A 35 21.13 -29.29 -1.80
CA THR A 35 19.91 -28.54 -1.45
C THR A 35 19.86 -27.17 -2.14
N PHE A 36 21.01 -26.54 -2.34
CA PHE A 36 21.11 -25.31 -3.13
C PHE A 36 20.74 -25.56 -4.60
N GLU A 37 21.29 -26.62 -5.21
CA GLU A 37 21.00 -27.03 -6.59
C GLU A 37 19.50 -27.35 -6.78
N ASP A 38 18.88 -28.07 -5.84
CA ASP A 38 17.43 -28.37 -5.85
C ASP A 38 16.55 -27.12 -5.77
N SER A 39 16.93 -26.18 -4.89
CA SER A 39 16.24 -24.89 -4.79
C SER A 39 16.37 -24.06 -6.06
N GLY A 40 17.55 -24.09 -6.70
CA GLY A 40 17.81 -23.44 -7.98
C GLY A 40 17.01 -24.06 -9.11
N TYR A 41 16.93 -25.39 -9.17
CA TYR A 41 16.15 -26.13 -10.16
C TYR A 41 14.65 -25.79 -10.08
N THR A 42 14.11 -25.73 -8.87
CA THR A 42 12.71 -25.32 -8.65
C THR A 42 12.43 -23.92 -9.20
N LEU A 43 13.33 -22.97 -8.94
CA LEU A 43 13.23 -21.62 -9.49
C LEU A 43 13.33 -21.58 -11.02
N CYS A 44 14.24 -22.35 -11.61
CA CYS A 44 14.37 -22.49 -13.06
C CYS A 44 13.08 -22.95 -13.72
N VAL A 45 12.42 -23.98 -13.16
CA VAL A 45 11.14 -24.49 -13.66
C VAL A 45 10.03 -23.45 -13.53
N LEU A 46 9.92 -22.79 -12.37
CA LEU A 46 8.87 -21.79 -12.13
C LEU A 46 9.02 -20.57 -13.05
N MET A 47 10.24 -20.13 -13.31
CA MET A 47 10.52 -18.90 -14.09
C MET A 47 10.83 -19.16 -15.57
N GLY A 48 10.93 -20.43 -15.98
CA GLY A 48 11.30 -20.82 -17.35
C GLY A 48 12.70 -20.35 -17.76
N LYS A 49 13.67 -20.41 -16.83
CA LYS A 49 15.06 -20.00 -17.07
C LYS A 49 15.99 -21.19 -17.00
N ARG A 50 17.14 -21.10 -17.69
CA ARG A 50 18.13 -22.20 -17.76
C ARG A 50 19.14 -22.16 -16.62
N CYS A 51 19.31 -21.00 -15.97
CA CYS A 51 20.28 -20.79 -14.91
C CYS A 51 19.58 -20.34 -13.63
N ALA A 52 19.99 -20.87 -12.46
CA ALA A 52 19.40 -20.54 -11.17
C ALA A 52 19.49 -19.04 -10.84
N ARG A 53 20.61 -18.39 -11.19
CA ARG A 53 20.80 -16.94 -11.02
C ARG A 53 19.84 -16.13 -11.88
N GLU A 54 19.71 -16.46 -13.17
CA GLU A 54 18.76 -15.81 -14.08
C GLU A 54 17.31 -16.04 -13.62
N ALA A 55 17.02 -17.23 -13.09
CA ALA A 55 15.72 -17.56 -12.52
C ALA A 55 15.42 -16.70 -11.29
N ALA A 56 16.39 -16.50 -10.38
CA ALA A 56 16.25 -15.62 -9.23
C ALA A 56 15.98 -14.17 -9.67
N ASP A 57 16.74 -13.64 -10.63
CA ASP A 57 16.53 -12.28 -11.14
C ASP A 57 15.16 -12.12 -11.82
N ALA A 58 14.71 -13.14 -12.55
CA ALA A 58 13.39 -13.17 -13.17
C ALA A 58 12.28 -13.23 -12.10
N ALA A 59 12.46 -14.02 -11.04
CA ALA A 59 11.54 -14.08 -9.90
C ALA A 59 11.45 -12.74 -9.17
N GLU A 60 12.58 -12.07 -8.92
CA GLU A 60 12.61 -10.75 -8.31
C GLU A 60 11.85 -9.72 -9.14
N ARG A 61 12.07 -9.70 -10.46
CA ARG A 61 11.33 -8.84 -11.39
C ARG A 61 9.84 -9.16 -11.40
N TYR A 62 9.49 -10.44 -11.46
CA TYR A 62 8.10 -10.91 -11.45
C TYR A 62 7.34 -10.48 -10.18
N LEU A 63 8.01 -10.54 -9.02
CA LEU A 63 7.45 -10.08 -7.74
C LEU A 63 7.39 -8.55 -7.65
N ARG A 64 8.40 -7.83 -8.18
CA ARG A 64 8.45 -6.36 -8.18
C ARG A 64 7.36 -5.74 -9.06
N THR A 65 7.10 -6.28 -10.26
CA THR A 65 6.05 -5.77 -11.15
C THR A 65 4.69 -5.76 -10.45
N ASN A 66 4.36 -6.78 -9.67
CA ASN A 66 3.09 -6.81 -8.94
C ASN A 66 3.02 -5.86 -7.76
N GLN A 67 4.15 -5.61 -7.08
CA GLN A 67 4.20 -4.61 -6.03
C GLN A 67 3.93 -3.21 -6.59
N ILE A 68 4.49 -2.90 -7.76
CA ILE A 68 4.23 -1.61 -8.42
C ILE A 68 2.76 -1.48 -8.80
N THR A 69 2.15 -2.53 -9.39
CA THR A 69 0.71 -2.53 -9.70
C THR A 69 -0.15 -2.35 -8.44
N TYR A 70 0.14 -3.10 -7.37
CA TYR A 70 -0.63 -3.03 -6.12
C TYR A 70 -0.43 -1.72 -5.35
N LEU A 71 0.76 -1.10 -5.42
CA LEU A 71 1.02 0.21 -4.82
C LEU A 71 0.35 1.34 -5.63
N GLN A 72 0.30 1.23 -6.95
CA GLN A 72 -0.39 2.21 -7.79
C GLN A 72 -1.91 2.21 -7.52
N GLU A 73 -2.53 1.04 -7.37
CA GLU A 73 -3.95 0.92 -7.00
C GLU A 73 -4.24 1.51 -5.61
N GLN A 74 -3.36 1.29 -4.62
CA GLN A 74 -3.46 1.92 -3.30
C GLN A 74 -3.27 3.44 -3.35
N GLN A 75 -2.36 3.95 -4.19
CA GLN A 75 -2.16 5.39 -4.33
C GLN A 75 -3.35 6.08 -5.02
N VAL A 76 -3.97 5.42 -6.00
CA VAL A 76 -5.18 5.93 -6.67
C VAL A 76 -6.35 5.99 -5.69
N THR A 77 -6.53 4.94 -4.88
CA THR A 77 -7.60 4.90 -3.85
C THR A 77 -7.38 5.94 -2.76
N CYS A 78 -6.18 6.04 -2.17
CA CYS A 78 -5.87 7.08 -1.19
C CYS A 78 -5.98 8.51 -1.77
N ARG A 79 -5.60 8.75 -3.04
CA ARG A 79 -5.79 10.06 -3.69
C ARG A 79 -7.25 10.39 -3.94
N GLN A 80 -8.05 9.41 -4.34
CA GLN A 80 -9.48 9.60 -4.55
C GLN A 80 -10.18 9.90 -3.23
N GLU A 81 -9.87 9.15 -2.16
CA GLU A 81 -10.42 9.42 -0.83
C GLU A 81 -10.07 10.84 -0.36
N GLN A 82 -8.80 11.26 -0.49
CA GLN A 82 -8.38 12.64 -0.15
C GLN A 82 -9.07 13.72 -1.01
N GLN A 83 -9.35 13.44 -2.29
CA GLN A 83 -10.13 14.35 -3.13
C GLN A 83 -11.59 14.41 -2.71
N VAL A 84 -12.21 13.28 -2.36
CA VAL A 84 -13.59 13.22 -1.86
C VAL A 84 -13.72 14.00 -0.55
N THR A 85 -12.78 13.83 0.39
CA THR A 85 -12.80 14.59 1.66
C THR A 85 -12.62 16.10 1.41
N ARG A 86 -11.69 16.50 0.53
CA ARG A 86 -11.46 17.92 0.20
C ARG A 86 -12.62 18.60 -0.53
N LEU A 87 -13.36 17.85 -1.35
CA LEU A 87 -14.54 18.38 -2.04
C LEU A 87 -15.76 18.46 -1.13
N GLN A 88 -15.88 17.53 -0.17
CA GLN A 88 -16.94 17.54 0.83
C GLN A 88 -16.84 18.74 1.78
N GLU A 89 -15.64 19.04 2.28
CA GLU A 89 -15.38 20.19 3.16
C GLU A 89 -15.68 21.55 2.47
N LYS A 90 -15.64 21.59 1.13
CA LYS A 90 -15.97 22.79 0.34
C LYS A 90 -17.47 23.01 0.16
N ASN A 91 -18.30 21.98 0.34
CA ASN A 91 -19.76 22.06 0.21
C ASN A 91 -20.46 22.39 1.54
N GLU A 92 -19.77 22.22 2.67
CA GLU A 92 -20.31 22.51 4.01
C GLU A 92 -20.06 23.96 4.48
N ARG A 93 -19.92 24.92 3.55
CA ARG A 93 -20.06 26.36 3.90
C ARG A 93 -21.48 26.82 3.61
N PRO A 94 -22.35 27.02 4.62
CA PRO A 94 -23.63 27.67 4.43
C PRO A 94 -23.39 29.15 4.06
N ARG A 95 -23.95 29.54 2.92
CA ARG A 95 -24.12 30.94 2.49
C ARG A 95 -25.11 31.68 3.42
N PRO A 96 -25.08 33.03 3.43
CA PRO A 96 -25.06 33.86 4.64
C PRO A 96 -26.44 34.02 5.30
N ALA A 97 -26.47 34.01 6.63
CA ALA A 97 -27.64 34.40 7.40
C ALA A 97 -27.92 35.90 7.20
N THR A 98 -29.05 36.19 6.57
CA THR A 98 -29.64 37.51 6.43
C THR A 98 -29.77 38.17 7.80
N ALA A 99 -28.97 39.21 8.05
CA ALA A 99 -29.05 40.03 9.25
C ALA A 99 -30.36 40.83 9.24
N VAL A 100 -31.37 40.30 9.94
CA VAL A 100 -32.63 40.96 10.25
C VAL A 100 -32.34 42.22 11.07
N ARG A 101 -32.83 43.36 10.57
CA ARG A 101 -32.73 44.67 11.21
C ARG A 101 -33.24 44.62 12.66
N ARG A 102 -32.37 44.93 13.62
CA ARG A 102 -32.80 45.33 14.97
C ARG A 102 -32.93 46.85 15.03
N ARG A 103 -34.17 47.34 15.15
CA ARG A 103 -34.46 48.67 15.73
C ARG A 103 -35.11 48.47 17.12
N PRO A 104 -34.95 49.43 18.04
CA PRO A 104 -35.00 49.20 19.48
C PRO A 104 -36.40 49.43 20.07
N PRO A 105 -36.74 48.81 21.22
CA PRO A 105 -37.94 49.16 21.97
C PRO A 105 -37.67 50.34 22.91
N THR A 106 -38.41 51.43 22.68
CA THR A 106 -38.69 52.52 23.62
C THR A 106 -39.39 51.94 24.85
N ALA A 107 -38.76 52.09 26.03
CA ALA A 107 -39.41 51.84 27.31
C ALA A 107 -39.72 53.20 27.98
N GLU A 108 -40.95 53.63 27.78
CA GLU A 108 -41.60 54.74 28.46
C GLU A 108 -41.76 54.38 29.95
N ARG A 109 -41.06 55.08 30.84
CA ARG A 109 -41.29 55.02 32.30
C ARG A 109 -42.01 56.30 32.74
N ARG A 110 -43.31 56.18 32.99
CA ARG A 110 -44.10 57.01 33.90
C ARG A 110 -44.92 56.03 34.73
N TYR A 111 -44.85 56.03 36.06
CA TYR A 111 -45.63 56.80 37.05
C TYR A 111 -45.37 56.13 38.43
N PRO A 112 -45.91 56.54 39.61
CA PRO A 112 -46.72 57.71 39.98
C PRO A 112 -46.21 58.44 41.27
N ALA A 113 -47.00 59.43 41.69
CA ALA A 113 -46.88 60.32 42.84
C ALA A 113 -46.75 59.65 44.23
N GLY A 114 -46.12 60.39 45.16
CA GLY A 114 -46.19 60.21 46.62
C GLY A 114 -46.08 61.58 47.28
N ARG A 115 -47.02 61.88 48.18
CA ARG A 115 -47.20 63.13 48.95
C ARG A 115 -46.02 63.49 49.83
#